data_AF-A0A2S0PCM8-F1
#
_entry.id   AF-A0A2S0PCM8-F1
#
_cell.length_a   1.000
_cell.length_b   1.000
_cell.length_c   1.000
_cell.angle_alpha   90.00
_cell.angle_beta   90.00
_cell.angle_gamma   90.00
#
_symmetry.space_group_name_H-M   'P 1'
#
loop_
_entity.id
_entity.type
_entity.pdbx_description
1 polymer ?
#
loop_
_entity_poly.entity_id
_entity_poly.type
_entity_poly.pdbx_seq_one_letter_code
_entity_poly.pdbx_strand_id
1 'polypeptide(L)'
;MLFYSNAFNLTDWEQEGVDPATGIYIRHIPIASLSANRLLGPTFTLALRFNLFNPIDYGFGTGWELNLTHIDTEQPSDNTQPAIDTLVLADGHRYRLQAGSEEESILKYKRTNTFQIFKDTDTTYTLVYKNGTTETIENGKTTVIKSANGKQVNISWSSDNSFKMTDNDGTVLLSTALSSTAPRVLPAISGTTLSPPHAAY
;
A
#
# COMPACT_ATOMS: atom_id res chain seq x y z
N MET A 1 -0.02 11.16 12.49
CA MET A 1 -0.65 10.03 13.20
C MET A 1 -1.39 9.18 12.18
N LEU A 2 -1.16 7.87 12.13
CA LEU A 2 -1.95 6.97 11.29
C LEU A 2 -3.36 6.89 11.90
N PHE A 3 -4.36 7.32 11.15
CA PHE A 3 -5.74 7.16 11.59
C PHE A 3 -6.15 5.69 11.45
N TYR A 4 -6.66 5.09 12.52
CA TYR A 4 -7.01 3.67 12.55
C TYR A 4 -8.45 3.47 13.03
N SER A 5 -9.25 2.79 12.19
CA SER A 5 -10.64 2.43 12.48
C SER A 5 -11.00 1.12 11.80
N ASN A 6 -11.88 0.31 12.41
CA ASN A 6 -12.40 -0.90 11.75
C ASN A 6 -13.31 -0.58 10.55
N ALA A 7 -13.72 0.69 10.37
CA ALA A 7 -14.48 1.11 9.20
C ALA A 7 -13.74 0.79 7.88
N PHE A 8 -12.40 0.86 7.89
CA PHE A 8 -11.56 0.47 6.76
C PHE A 8 -11.67 -1.00 6.36
N ASN A 9 -12.14 -1.88 7.26
CA ASN A 9 -12.40 -3.28 6.96
C ASN A 9 -13.82 -3.55 6.47
N LEU A 10 -14.64 -2.50 6.32
CA LEU A 10 -16.01 -2.55 5.82
C LEU A 10 -16.14 -1.80 4.49
N THR A 11 -15.09 -1.10 4.08
CA THR A 11 -15.00 -0.33 2.84
C THR A 11 -14.59 -1.22 1.68
N ASP A 12 -15.29 -1.09 0.55
CA ASP A 12 -14.82 -1.63 -0.72
C ASP A 12 -13.78 -0.69 -1.33
N TRP A 13 -12.51 -1.08 -1.25
CA TRP A 13 -11.37 -0.29 -1.70
C TRP A 13 -11.11 -0.34 -3.20
N GLU A 14 -11.82 -1.20 -3.92
CA GLU A 14 -11.79 -1.26 -5.39
C GLU A 14 -12.89 -0.39 -6.01
N GLN A 15 -13.83 0.11 -5.21
CA GLN A 15 -14.85 1.04 -5.65
C GLN A 15 -14.25 2.39 -6.07
N GLU A 16 -14.85 3.04 -7.06
CA GLU A 16 -14.57 4.43 -7.39
C GLU A 16 -15.67 5.36 -6.85
N GLY A 17 -15.26 6.46 -6.22
CA GLY A 17 -16.16 7.50 -5.75
C GLY A 17 -16.17 7.65 -4.24
N VAL A 18 -17.30 8.03 -3.67
CA VAL A 18 -17.44 8.22 -2.21
C VAL A 18 -18.09 6.98 -1.62
N ASP A 19 -17.39 6.33 -0.69
CA ASP A 19 -17.94 5.21 0.07
C ASP A 19 -19.10 5.70 0.97
N PRO A 20 -20.32 5.16 0.82
CA PRO A 20 -21.48 5.64 1.58
C PRO A 20 -21.38 5.42 3.09
N ALA A 21 -20.61 4.41 3.53
CA ALA A 21 -20.51 4.05 4.94
C ALA A 21 -19.53 4.97 5.71
N THR A 22 -18.48 5.43 5.04
CA THR A 22 -17.38 6.21 5.66
C THR A 22 -17.30 7.64 5.17
N GLY A 23 -17.93 7.98 4.04
CA GLY A 23 -17.80 9.28 3.38
C GLY A 23 -16.42 9.51 2.75
N ILE A 24 -15.57 8.49 2.68
CA ILE A 24 -14.22 8.59 2.13
C ILE A 24 -14.29 8.56 0.61
N TYR A 25 -13.53 9.43 -0.03
CA TYR A 25 -13.28 9.33 -1.45
C TYR A 25 -12.22 8.26 -1.73
N ILE A 26 -12.58 7.29 -2.55
CA ILE A 26 -11.75 6.16 -2.97
C ILE A 26 -11.52 6.26 -4.47
N ARG A 27 -10.29 5.99 -4.87
CA ARG A 27 -9.91 5.87 -6.27
C ARG A 27 -8.92 4.73 -6.42
N HIS A 28 -9.15 3.90 -7.42
CA HIS A 28 -8.31 2.78 -7.76
C HIS A 28 -7.89 2.93 -9.23
N ILE A 29 -6.58 3.02 -9.49
CA ILE A 29 -6.01 3.25 -10.83
C ILE A 29 -5.16 2.05 -11.20
N PRO A 30 -5.68 1.12 -12.04
CA PRO A 30 -4.88 0.04 -12.59
C PRO A 30 -3.67 0.56 -13.37
N ILE A 31 -2.49 0.01 -13.08
CA ILE A 31 -1.21 0.34 -13.74
C ILE A 31 -0.81 -0.76 -14.71
N ALA A 32 -0.89 -2.02 -14.27
CA ALA A 32 -0.46 -3.17 -15.07
C ALA A 32 -1.18 -4.44 -14.64
N SER A 33 -1.52 -5.30 -15.60
CA SER A 33 -1.94 -6.68 -15.34
C SER A 33 -0.73 -7.60 -15.48
N LEU A 34 -0.47 -8.39 -14.46
CA LEU A 34 0.70 -9.24 -14.35
C LEU A 34 0.28 -10.70 -14.35
N SER A 35 0.91 -11.51 -15.19
CA SER A 35 0.74 -12.96 -15.21
C SER A 35 2.11 -13.63 -15.20
N ALA A 36 2.48 -14.18 -14.06
CA ALA A 36 3.81 -14.74 -13.86
C ALA A 36 3.93 -16.19 -14.37
N ASN A 37 5.16 -16.63 -14.59
CA ASN A 37 5.49 -18.04 -14.82
C ASN A 37 4.74 -18.68 -15.99
N ARG A 38 4.64 -17.98 -17.12
CA ARG A 38 3.89 -18.43 -18.32
C ARG A 38 2.44 -18.84 -17.99
N LEU A 39 1.74 -18.01 -17.21
CA LEU A 39 0.37 -18.22 -16.73
C LEU A 39 0.20 -19.34 -15.70
N LEU A 40 1.30 -19.90 -15.19
CA LEU A 40 1.26 -20.92 -14.13
C LEU A 40 1.46 -20.32 -12.73
N GLY A 41 1.65 -19.01 -12.60
CA GLY A 41 1.89 -18.36 -11.32
C GLY A 41 0.81 -17.39 -10.87
N PRO A 42 1.12 -16.55 -9.87
CA PRO A 42 0.24 -15.47 -9.45
C PRO A 42 -0.15 -14.60 -10.63
N THR A 43 -1.44 -14.27 -10.70
CA THR A 43 -2.00 -13.31 -11.64
C THR A 43 -2.76 -12.26 -10.87
N PHE A 44 -2.39 -10.99 -11.05
CA PHE A 44 -3.04 -9.88 -10.37
C PHE A 44 -2.87 -8.58 -11.16
N THR A 45 -3.72 -7.60 -10.88
CA THR A 45 -3.60 -6.25 -11.42
C THR A 45 -2.93 -5.37 -10.38
N LEU A 46 -1.76 -4.84 -10.70
CA LEU A 46 -1.12 -3.81 -9.89
C LEU A 46 -1.83 -2.48 -10.14
N ALA A 47 -2.16 -1.78 -9.06
CA ALA A 47 -2.89 -0.53 -9.09
C ALA A 47 -2.44 0.41 -7.98
N LEU A 48 -2.65 1.72 -8.21
CA LEU A 48 -2.59 2.74 -7.18
C LEU A 48 -3.97 2.91 -6.55
N ARG A 49 -4.01 2.91 -5.23
CA ARG A 49 -5.20 3.20 -4.44
C ARG A 49 -5.03 4.49 -3.67
N PHE A 50 -6.08 5.31 -3.64
CA PHE A 50 -6.14 6.51 -2.82
C PHE A 50 -6.90 6.26 -1.51
N ASN A 51 -6.31 6.66 -0.40
CA ASN A 51 -6.94 6.74 0.91
C ASN A 51 -6.67 8.12 1.53
N LEU A 52 -7.72 8.92 1.69
CA LEU A 52 -7.65 10.28 2.25
C LEU A 52 -7.01 10.32 3.65
N PHE A 53 -7.15 9.24 4.42
CA PHE A 53 -6.65 9.16 5.80
C PHE A 53 -5.26 8.54 5.90
N ASN A 54 -4.59 8.24 4.78
CA ASN A 54 -3.21 7.78 4.79
C ASN A 54 -2.25 8.99 4.71
N PRO A 55 -1.57 9.37 5.81
CA PRO A 55 -0.64 10.49 5.82
C PRO A 55 0.75 10.11 5.27
N ILE A 56 1.00 8.85 4.94
CA ILE A 56 2.30 8.38 4.44
C ILE A 56 2.40 8.68 2.94
N ASP A 57 3.58 9.16 2.52
CA ASP A 57 3.96 9.23 1.12
C ASP A 57 4.91 8.08 0.79
N TYR A 58 4.44 7.13 -0.01
CA TYR A 58 5.20 5.96 -0.45
C TYR A 58 6.02 6.22 -1.73
N GLY A 59 6.06 7.47 -2.22
CA GLY A 59 6.70 7.87 -3.47
C GLY A 59 5.72 8.22 -4.59
N PHE A 60 4.42 8.17 -4.33
CA PHE A 60 3.34 8.50 -5.27
C PHE A 60 2.52 9.73 -4.84
N GLY A 61 2.93 10.39 -3.74
CA GLY A 61 2.21 11.45 -3.07
C GLY A 61 1.42 10.95 -1.87
N THR A 62 1.18 11.84 -0.90
CA THR A 62 0.40 11.53 0.30
C THR A 62 -1.00 10.99 -0.04
N GLY A 63 -1.38 9.89 0.60
CA GLY A 63 -2.66 9.23 0.39
C GLY A 63 -2.66 8.18 -0.72
N TRP A 64 -1.58 8.07 -1.51
CA TRP A 64 -1.46 7.09 -2.58
C TRP A 64 -0.58 5.91 -2.16
N GLU A 65 -1.11 4.70 -2.32
CA GLU A 65 -0.42 3.44 -2.03
C GLU A 65 -0.62 2.44 -3.16
N LEU A 66 0.29 1.48 -3.30
CA LEU A 66 0.07 0.33 -4.19
C LEU A 66 -0.86 -0.67 -3.53
N ASN A 67 -1.65 -1.41 -4.33
CA ASN A 67 -2.46 -2.54 -3.86
C ASN A 67 -1.60 -3.79 -3.58
N LEU A 68 -0.51 -3.61 -2.83
CA LEU A 68 0.36 -4.66 -2.31
C LEU A 68 0.26 -4.67 -0.80
N THR A 69 0.30 -5.87 -0.23
CA THR A 69 0.33 -6.01 1.22
C THR A 69 1.59 -5.35 1.79
N HIS A 70 1.47 -4.67 2.92
CA HIS A 70 2.59 -4.02 3.60
C HIS A 70 2.29 -3.84 5.08
N ILE A 71 3.32 -3.50 5.85
CA ILE A 71 3.18 -3.12 7.25
C ILE A 71 3.68 -1.68 7.41
N ASP A 72 2.79 -0.82 7.86
CA ASP A 72 3.12 0.54 8.28
C ASP A 72 3.45 0.54 9.76
N THR A 73 4.63 1.07 10.11
CA THR A 73 5.05 1.26 11.50
C THR A 73 4.92 2.73 11.88
N GLU A 74 4.04 3.03 12.83
CA GLU A 74 3.90 4.36 13.41
C GLU A 74 4.65 4.45 14.74
N GLN A 75 5.57 5.42 14.83
CA GLN A 75 6.19 5.80 16.10
C GLN A 75 5.40 6.95 16.74
N PRO A 76 4.93 6.79 17.99
CA PRO A 76 4.33 7.88 18.76
C PRO A 76 5.29 9.06 18.89
N SER A 77 4.80 10.29 18.70
CA SER A 77 5.62 11.51 18.66
C SER A 77 6.40 11.80 19.94
N ASP A 78 5.97 11.23 21.07
CA ASP A 78 6.57 11.41 22.39
C ASP A 78 7.47 10.24 22.81
N ASN A 79 7.62 9.20 21.99
CA ASN A 79 8.35 7.95 22.29
C ASN A 79 7.92 7.27 23.62
N THR A 80 6.75 7.60 24.17
CA THR A 80 6.30 7.05 25.45
C THR A 80 5.55 5.73 25.29
N GLN A 81 5.09 5.43 24.08
CA GLN A 81 4.37 4.21 23.72
C GLN A 81 5.17 3.42 22.68
N PRO A 82 5.03 2.08 22.66
CA PRO A 82 5.67 1.27 21.63
C PRO A 82 5.13 1.63 20.25
N ALA A 83 5.95 1.31 19.24
CA ALA A 83 5.57 1.38 17.84
C ALA A 83 4.23 0.66 17.58
N ILE A 84 3.44 1.22 16.69
CA ILE A 84 2.17 0.63 16.27
C ILE A 84 2.34 0.13 14.84
N ASP A 85 2.34 -1.19 14.68
CA ASP A 85 2.36 -1.82 13.37
C ASP A 85 0.93 -2.04 12.86
N THR A 86 0.69 -1.64 11.62
CA THR A 86 -0.58 -1.82 10.91
C THR A 86 -0.32 -2.63 9.64
N LEU A 87 -0.89 -3.83 9.58
CA LEU A 87 -0.96 -4.62 8.36
C LEU A 87 -2.00 -4.00 7.45
N VAL A 88 -1.59 -3.66 6.23
CA VAL A 88 -2.46 -3.25 5.13
C VAL A 88 -2.41 -4.36 4.10
N LEU A 89 -3.55 -4.98 3.80
CA LEU A 89 -3.66 -6.02 2.78
C LEU A 89 -3.71 -5.43 1.37
N ALA A 90 -3.42 -6.25 0.36
CA ALA A 90 -3.54 -5.88 -1.04
C ALA A 90 -4.93 -5.29 -1.39
N ASP A 91 -6.00 -5.84 -0.80
CA ASP A 91 -7.38 -5.38 -0.96
C ASP A 91 -7.75 -4.16 -0.09
N GLY A 92 -6.81 -3.62 0.69
CA GLY A 92 -6.98 -2.39 1.46
C GLY A 92 -7.52 -2.55 2.87
N HIS A 93 -7.89 -3.77 3.27
CA HIS A 93 -8.21 -4.05 4.67
C HIS A 93 -7.00 -3.77 5.56
N ARG A 94 -7.27 -3.25 6.77
CA ARG A 94 -6.25 -2.80 7.71
C ARG A 94 -6.44 -3.44 9.08
N TYR A 95 -5.38 -4.01 9.61
CA TYR A 95 -5.39 -4.66 10.92
C TYR A 95 -4.19 -4.19 11.74
N ARG A 96 -4.45 -3.70 12.95
CA ARG A 96 -3.36 -3.39 13.89
C ARG A 96 -2.78 -4.69 14.43
N LEU A 97 -1.47 -4.87 14.27
CA LEU A 97 -0.74 -5.96 14.89
C LEU A 97 -0.70 -5.73 16.40
N GLN A 98 -0.91 -6.81 17.14
CA GLN A 98 -0.72 -6.88 18.57
C GLN A 98 0.35 -7.95 18.83
N ALA A 99 1.13 -7.75 19.89
CA ALA A 99 2.08 -8.76 20.35
C ALA A 99 1.33 -10.09 20.56
N GLY A 100 1.61 -11.06 19.70
CA GLY A 100 1.12 -12.44 19.80
C GLY A 100 2.11 -13.33 20.56
N SER A 101 1.93 -14.65 20.44
CA SER A 101 3.00 -15.61 20.78
C SER A 101 4.13 -15.53 19.73
N GLU A 102 5.27 -16.16 20.00
CA GLU A 102 6.47 -16.10 19.12
C GLU A 102 6.23 -16.62 17.68
N GLU A 103 5.09 -17.25 17.39
CA GLU A 103 4.80 -17.88 16.09
C GLU A 103 3.65 -17.24 15.32
N GLU A 104 2.54 -16.82 15.96
CA GLU A 104 1.36 -16.23 15.28
C GLU A 104 1.04 -14.83 15.81
N SER A 105 0.93 -13.86 14.89
CA SER A 105 0.61 -12.47 15.26
C SER A 105 -0.91 -12.28 15.45
N ILE A 106 -1.29 -11.63 16.55
CA ILE A 106 -2.70 -11.33 16.84
C ILE A 106 -3.08 -10.04 16.12
N LEU A 107 -4.20 -10.06 15.39
CA LEU A 107 -4.70 -8.92 14.62
C LEU A 107 -5.96 -8.33 15.26
N LYS A 108 -5.91 -7.05 15.61
CA LYS A 108 -7.06 -6.34 16.15
C LYS A 108 -8.16 -6.25 15.09
N TYR A 109 -9.39 -6.60 15.47
CA TYR A 109 -10.59 -6.60 14.64
C TYR A 109 -10.68 -7.68 13.54
N LYS A 110 -9.72 -8.60 13.45
CA LYS A 110 -9.86 -9.77 12.58
C LYS A 110 -10.98 -10.68 13.09
N ARG A 111 -12.06 -10.79 12.32
CA ARG A 111 -13.23 -11.63 12.66
C ARG A 111 -13.31 -12.93 11.85
N THR A 112 -12.64 -12.99 10.71
CA THR A 112 -12.67 -14.12 9.79
C THR A 112 -11.31 -14.78 9.70
N ASN A 113 -11.31 -16.11 9.52
CA ASN A 113 -10.08 -16.86 9.30
C ASN A 113 -9.77 -17.03 7.81
N THR A 114 -9.62 -15.91 7.10
CA THR A 114 -9.33 -15.86 5.66
C THR A 114 -7.83 -15.95 5.36
N PHE A 115 -7.00 -15.55 6.32
CA PHE A 115 -5.54 -15.63 6.28
C PHE A 115 -4.98 -15.74 7.71
N GLN A 116 -3.73 -16.15 7.83
CA GLN A 116 -2.93 -16.13 9.05
C GLN A 116 -1.64 -15.35 8.79
N ILE A 117 -1.05 -14.77 9.84
CA ILE A 117 0.21 -14.01 9.77
C ILE A 117 1.17 -14.55 10.81
N PHE A 118 2.36 -14.91 10.33
CA PHE A 118 3.46 -15.46 11.13
C PHE A 118 4.60 -14.45 11.14
N LYS A 119 5.22 -14.26 12.30
CA LYS A 119 6.41 -13.42 12.44
C LYS A 119 7.63 -14.33 12.34
N ASP A 120 8.30 -14.34 11.19
CA ASP A 120 9.45 -15.22 10.95
C ASP A 120 10.73 -14.65 11.60
N THR A 121 10.88 -13.32 11.55
CA THR A 121 11.96 -12.57 12.19
C THR A 121 11.44 -11.21 12.69
N ASP A 122 12.30 -10.36 13.26
CA ASP A 122 11.90 -9.01 13.67
C ASP A 122 11.44 -8.11 12.51
N THR A 123 11.86 -8.40 11.29
CA THR A 123 11.51 -7.59 10.11
C THR A 123 10.79 -8.38 9.01
N THR A 124 10.63 -9.70 9.18
CA THR A 124 10.02 -10.60 8.20
C THR A 124 8.74 -11.21 8.73
N TYR A 125 7.68 -11.09 7.94
CA TYR A 125 6.38 -11.70 8.18
C TYR A 125 5.94 -12.53 6.99
N THR A 126 5.30 -13.66 7.26
CA THR A 126 4.65 -14.48 6.23
C THR A 126 3.14 -14.50 6.46
N LEU A 127 2.40 -14.11 5.43
CA LEU A 127 0.95 -14.28 5.37
C LEU A 127 0.62 -15.56 4.62
N VAL A 128 -0.30 -16.34 5.16
CA VAL A 128 -0.83 -17.56 4.52
C VAL A 128 -2.34 -17.41 4.36
N TYR A 129 -2.79 -17.32 3.11
CA TYR A 129 -4.21 -17.21 2.77
C TYR A 129 -4.87 -18.59 2.72
N LYS A 130 -6.18 -18.65 2.96
CA LYS A 130 -6.97 -19.90 2.91
C LYS A 130 -6.89 -20.66 1.58
N ASN A 131 -6.55 -19.96 0.49
CA ASN A 131 -6.41 -20.55 -0.85
C ASN A 131 -5.02 -21.14 -1.10
N GLY A 132 -4.12 -21.11 -0.10
CA GLY A 132 -2.75 -21.58 -0.20
C GLY A 132 -1.77 -20.58 -0.82
N THR A 133 -2.22 -19.37 -1.17
CA THR A 133 -1.31 -18.28 -1.55
C THR A 133 -0.58 -17.79 -0.30
N THR A 134 0.70 -17.44 -0.45
CA THR A 134 1.50 -16.85 0.62
C THR A 134 2.12 -15.55 0.16
N GLU A 135 2.23 -14.60 1.07
CA GLU A 135 2.94 -13.34 0.85
C GLU A 135 4.01 -13.18 1.91
N THR A 136 5.23 -12.81 1.50
CA THR A 136 6.33 -12.50 2.40
C THR A 136 6.54 -11.00 2.42
N ILE A 137 6.57 -10.43 3.62
CA ILE A 137 6.80 -9.01 3.87
C ILE A 137 8.14 -8.89 4.60
N GLU A 138 9.05 -8.10 4.06
CA GLU A 138 10.34 -7.80 4.70
C GLU A 138 10.49 -6.28 4.82
N ASN A 139 10.91 -5.83 6.01
CA ASN A 139 11.08 -4.40 6.32
C ASN A 139 9.83 -3.57 5.94
N GLY A 140 8.66 -4.13 6.24
CA GLY A 140 7.36 -3.51 5.97
C GLY A 140 6.86 -3.61 4.52
N LYS A 141 7.61 -4.18 3.57
CA LYS A 141 7.20 -4.27 2.15
C LYS A 141 7.08 -5.70 1.66
N THR A 142 6.08 -6.00 0.84
CA THR A 142 5.98 -7.33 0.19
C THR A 142 7.17 -7.57 -0.73
N THR A 143 7.87 -8.69 -0.53
CA THR A 143 8.99 -9.15 -1.35
C THR A 143 8.66 -10.38 -2.17
N VAL A 144 7.69 -11.20 -1.74
CA VAL A 144 7.28 -12.41 -2.47
C VAL A 144 5.76 -12.57 -2.43
N ILE A 145 5.17 -12.89 -3.57
CA ILE A 145 3.78 -13.38 -3.69
C ILE A 145 3.87 -14.76 -4.33
N LYS A 146 3.42 -15.80 -3.64
CA LYS A 146 3.59 -17.19 -4.07
C LYS A 146 2.25 -17.91 -4.08
N SER A 147 1.93 -18.53 -5.21
CA SER A 147 0.76 -19.38 -5.36
C SER A 147 0.96 -20.75 -4.72
N ALA A 148 -0.14 -21.46 -4.42
CA ALA A 148 -0.14 -22.77 -3.80
C ALA A 148 0.67 -23.84 -4.59
N ASN A 149 0.85 -23.66 -5.90
CA ASN A 149 1.65 -24.54 -6.76
C ASN A 149 3.16 -24.25 -6.72
N GLY A 150 3.60 -23.35 -5.84
CA GLY A 150 5.01 -22.98 -5.64
C GLY A 150 5.54 -21.93 -6.61
N LYS A 151 4.77 -21.50 -7.61
CA LYS A 151 5.15 -20.40 -8.51
C LYS A 151 4.96 -19.06 -7.81
N GLN A 152 5.88 -18.13 -8.04
CA GLN A 152 5.92 -16.86 -7.32
C GLN A 152 6.29 -15.68 -8.22
N VAL A 153 5.97 -14.50 -7.72
CA VAL A 153 6.49 -13.21 -8.13
C VAL A 153 7.40 -12.72 -7.02
N ASN A 154 8.62 -12.33 -7.39
CA ASN A 154 9.59 -11.69 -6.51
C ASN A 154 9.56 -10.19 -6.76
N ILE A 155 9.56 -9.40 -5.70
CA ILE A 155 9.57 -7.93 -5.73
C ILE A 155 10.85 -7.46 -5.06
N SER A 156 11.76 -6.91 -5.84
CA SER A 156 12.98 -6.29 -5.31
C SER A 156 12.80 -4.78 -5.22
N TRP A 157 12.92 -4.23 -4.02
CA TRP A 157 12.78 -2.81 -3.74
C TRP A 157 14.15 -2.10 -3.71
N SER A 158 14.20 -0.90 -4.26
CA SER A 158 15.31 0.03 -4.13
C SER A 158 15.04 1.03 -3.00
N SER A 159 16.10 1.71 -2.54
CA SER A 159 16.03 2.69 -1.44
C SER A 159 15.20 3.93 -1.79
N ASP A 160 15.00 4.19 -3.07
CA ASP A 160 14.17 5.28 -3.61
C ASP A 160 12.70 4.88 -3.82
N ASN A 161 12.28 3.73 -3.28
CA ASN A 161 10.96 3.12 -3.47
C ASN A 161 10.64 2.65 -4.90
N SER A 162 11.57 2.75 -5.84
CA SER A 162 11.42 2.02 -7.11
C SER A 162 11.52 0.51 -6.86
N PHE A 163 10.87 -0.27 -7.70
CA PHE A 163 10.82 -1.72 -7.58
C PHE A 163 10.88 -2.43 -8.93
N LYS A 164 11.25 -3.70 -8.87
CA LYS A 164 11.25 -4.64 -10.00
C LYS A 164 10.56 -5.93 -9.59
N MET A 165 9.66 -6.41 -10.45
CA MET A 165 8.94 -7.67 -10.29
C MET A 165 9.48 -8.71 -11.27
N THR A 166 9.83 -9.89 -10.78
CA THR A 166 10.29 -11.02 -11.61
C THR A 166 9.58 -12.32 -11.27
N ASP A 167 9.45 -13.22 -12.25
CA ASP A 167 8.97 -14.59 -11.99
C ASP A 167 10.09 -15.52 -11.47
N ASN A 168 9.82 -16.83 -11.37
CA ASN A 168 10.80 -17.81 -10.91
C ASN A 168 11.98 -18.00 -11.87
N ASP A 169 11.79 -17.73 -13.16
CA ASP A 169 12.83 -17.87 -14.19
C ASP A 169 13.69 -16.60 -14.30
N GLY A 170 13.38 -15.57 -13.50
CA GLY A 170 14.02 -14.26 -13.54
C GLY A 170 13.48 -13.34 -14.65
N THR A 171 12.39 -13.73 -15.32
CA THR A 171 11.72 -12.89 -16.32
C THR A 171 11.18 -11.65 -15.66
N VAL A 172 11.53 -10.48 -16.20
CA VAL A 172 11.03 -9.20 -15.69
C VAL A 172 9.59 -9.00 -16.13
N LEU A 173 8.68 -8.90 -15.16
CA LEU A 173 7.25 -8.68 -15.39
C LEU A 173 6.93 -7.18 -15.40
N LEU A 174 7.56 -6.42 -14.51
CA LEU A 174 7.40 -4.98 -14.36
C LEU A 174 8.63 -4.38 -13.69
N SER A 175 8.97 -3.15 -14.04
CA SER A 175 9.97 -2.36 -13.32
C SER A 175 9.61 -0.88 -13.36
N THR A 176 9.87 -0.18 -12.27
CA THR A 176 9.72 1.27 -12.18
C THR A 176 11.09 1.93 -12.17
N ALA A 177 11.17 3.17 -12.67
CA ALA A 177 12.33 4.02 -12.51
C ALA A 177 11.86 5.45 -12.22
N LEU A 178 12.53 6.14 -11.30
CA LEU A 178 12.32 7.56 -11.10
C LEU A 178 13.08 8.34 -12.16
N SER A 179 12.37 9.17 -12.93
CA SER A 179 13.02 10.11 -13.86
C SER A 179 13.56 11.29 -13.06
N SER A 180 14.86 11.56 -13.16
CA SER A 180 15.50 12.73 -12.55
C SER A 180 15.22 14.05 -13.29
N THR A 181 14.34 14.03 -14.30
CA THR A 181 14.05 15.22 -15.13
C THR A 181 12.72 15.83 -14.74
N ALA A 182 12.75 16.92 -13.97
CA ALA A 182 11.57 17.76 -13.76
C ALA A 182 11.80 19.13 -14.41
N PRO A 183 11.05 19.53 -15.45
CA PRO A 183 10.76 20.94 -15.64
C PRO A 183 9.60 21.28 -14.72
N ARG A 184 9.90 21.75 -13.50
CA ARG A 184 8.89 22.41 -12.66
C ARG A 184 8.66 23.82 -13.22
N VAL A 185 7.84 23.93 -14.27
CA VAL A 185 7.22 25.19 -14.64
C VAL A 185 5.74 25.06 -14.30
N LEU A 186 5.38 25.49 -13.09
CA LEU A 186 4.00 25.89 -12.86
C LEU A 186 3.75 27.10 -13.77
N PRO A 187 2.70 27.11 -14.61
CA PRO A 187 2.33 28.35 -15.29
C PRO A 187 2.02 29.39 -14.21
N ALA A 188 2.85 30.44 -14.15
CA ALA A 188 2.55 31.60 -13.34
C ALA A 188 1.22 32.17 -13.84
N ILE A 189 0.19 32.14 -13.00
CA ILE A 189 -1.02 32.91 -13.25
C ILE A 189 -0.59 34.37 -13.03
N SER A 190 -0.28 35.08 -14.10
CA SER A 190 -0.08 36.52 -14.06
C SER A 190 -1.40 37.16 -13.62
N GLY A 191 -1.51 37.47 -12.33
CA GLY A 191 -2.60 38.26 -11.80
C GLY A 191 -2.59 39.63 -12.47
N THR A 192 -3.62 39.90 -13.27
CA THR A 192 -3.94 41.26 -13.69
C THR A 192 -4.22 42.09 -12.44
N THR A 193 -3.38 43.08 -12.16
CA THR A 193 -3.60 44.07 -11.13
C THR A 193 -4.90 44.82 -11.43
N LEU A 194 -5.91 44.64 -10.59
CA LEU A 194 -7.09 45.52 -10.58
C LEU A 194 -6.64 46.92 -10.14
N SER A 195 -6.84 47.90 -11.01
CA SER A 195 -6.65 49.32 -10.70
C SER A 195 -7.66 49.76 -9.62
N PRO A 196 -7.26 50.58 -8.63
CA PRO A 196 -8.20 51.05 -7.62
C PRO A 196 -9.27 51.97 -8.24
N PRO A 197 -10.50 51.99 -7.68
CA PRO A 197 -11.54 52.89 -8.15
C PRO A 197 -11.15 54.34 -7.84
N HIS A 198 -11.30 55.19 -8.86
CA HIS A 198 -11.18 56.63 -8.76
C HIS A 198 -12.15 57.15 -7.70
N ALA A 199 -11.65 57.84 -6.67
CA ALA A 199 -12.49 58.66 -5.80
C ALA A 199 -13.07 59.81 -6.65
N ALA A 200 -14.38 59.78 -6.88
CA ALA A 200 -15.11 60.93 -7.38
C ALA A 200 -15.68 61.69 -6.17
N TYR A 201 -15.25 62.94 -6.07
CA TYR A 201 -15.80 64.11 -5.35
C TYR A 201 -16.92 63.90 -4.33
#